data_AF-E7QT84-F1
#
_entry.id   AF-E7QT84-F1
#
_cell.length_a   1.000
_cell.length_b   1.000
_cell.length_c   1.000
_cell.angle_alpha   90.00
_cell.angle_beta   90.00
_cell.angle_gamma   90.00
#
_symmetry.space_group_name_H-M   'P 1'
#
loop_
_entity.id
_entity.type
_entity.pdbx_description
1 polymer ?
#
loop_
_entity_poly.entity_id
_entity_poly.type
_entity_poly.pdbx_seq_one_letter_code
_entity_poly.pdbx_strand_id
1 'polypeptide(L)'
;MSVTESIRSVVDIVRERNVTFLAASFAYYAFVSLFPLVLLALAVGTFVGGQEFSNMLIDAASRFLSDEGATVLDRTLQNTSGTAGASVVSIVILLWSSLKLFRGLVIAFEEVYQTFPDVGIVEQVKKGLATLVAVVLGVALMVVVGTVLGSSLVTSIPFVGAIASSGLLLGLVFVFLPLYYVLPPVKMSLREALPGTLFAALGWLVLQAGFQYFLGGSGKYGLTGILGVIIVFLTWLYFAGVILLVGAVVNLVVADRSAATV
;
A
#
# COMPACT_ATOMS: atom_id res chain seq x y z
N MET A 1 -0.09 30.56 -8.19
CA MET A 1 -1.51 30.19 -8.03
C MET A 1 -1.94 30.44 -6.59
N SER A 2 -3.12 31.00 -6.35
CA SER A 2 -3.65 31.14 -4.99
C SER A 2 -4.08 29.77 -4.43
N VAL A 3 -4.07 29.61 -3.09
CA VAL A 3 -4.43 28.32 -2.45
C VAL A 3 -5.83 27.84 -2.86
N THR A 4 -6.76 28.78 -3.03
CA THR A 4 -8.13 28.52 -3.47
C THR A 4 -8.20 28.02 -4.91
N GLU A 5 -7.38 28.57 -5.81
CA GLU A 5 -7.25 28.08 -7.18
C GLU A 5 -6.61 26.68 -7.22
N SER A 6 -5.60 26.41 -6.38
CA SER A 6 -5.01 25.07 -6.25
C SER A 6 -6.03 24.02 -5.82
N ILE A 7 -6.83 24.31 -4.79
CA ILE A 7 -7.86 23.38 -4.30
C ILE A 7 -8.90 23.13 -5.39
N ARG A 8 -9.37 24.18 -6.08
CA ARG A 8 -10.33 24.03 -7.18
C ARG A 8 -9.76 23.15 -8.29
N SER A 9 -8.54 23.43 -8.73
CA SER A 9 -7.86 22.64 -9.76
C SER A 9 -7.70 21.16 -9.36
N VAL A 10 -7.35 20.88 -8.11
CA VAL A 10 -7.28 19.49 -7.61
C VAL A 10 -8.64 18.81 -7.70
N VAL A 11 -9.72 19.47 -7.26
CA VAL A 11 -11.08 18.90 -7.31
C VAL A 11 -11.52 18.65 -8.76
N ASP A 12 -11.24 19.59 -9.65
CA ASP A 12 -11.61 19.48 -11.07
C ASP A 12 -10.87 18.30 -11.72
N ILE A 13 -9.55 18.20 -11.53
CA ILE A 13 -8.74 17.08 -12.08
C ILE A 13 -9.17 15.73 -11.48
N VAL A 14 -9.45 15.67 -10.18
CA VAL A 14 -9.94 14.45 -9.52
C VAL A 14 -11.22 13.93 -10.17
N ARG A 15 -12.11 14.84 -10.57
CA ARG A 15 -13.35 14.50 -11.28
C ARG A 15 -13.08 14.11 -12.72
N GLU A 16 -12.35 14.93 -13.46
CA GLU A 16 -12.06 14.70 -14.88
C GLU A 16 -11.32 13.37 -15.11
N ARG A 17 -10.37 13.03 -14.24
CA ARG A 17 -9.57 11.80 -14.33
C ARG A 17 -10.23 10.60 -13.65
N ASN A 18 -11.48 10.72 -13.21
CA ASN A 18 -12.23 9.66 -12.53
C ASN A 18 -11.43 8.98 -11.42
N VAL A 19 -10.74 9.76 -10.58
CA VAL A 19 -9.79 9.23 -9.58
C VAL A 19 -10.44 8.24 -8.62
N THR A 20 -11.71 8.44 -8.27
CA THR A 20 -12.47 7.49 -7.43
C THR A 20 -12.66 6.13 -8.12
N PHE A 21 -12.88 6.10 -9.43
CA PHE A 21 -12.97 4.86 -10.20
C PHE A 21 -11.62 4.15 -10.32
N LEU A 22 -10.54 4.91 -10.54
CA LEU A 22 -9.17 4.38 -10.50
C LEU A 22 -8.84 3.79 -9.12
N ALA A 23 -9.25 4.45 -8.04
CA ALA A 23 -9.07 3.96 -6.67
C ALA A 23 -9.84 2.65 -6.41
N ALA A 24 -11.04 2.50 -6.95
CA ALA A 24 -11.80 1.24 -6.88
C ALA A 24 -11.09 0.10 -7.62
N SER A 25 -10.54 0.38 -8.81
CA SER A 25 -9.75 -0.57 -9.58
C SER A 25 -8.49 -0.99 -8.82
N PHE A 26 -7.78 -0.03 -8.23
CA PHE A 26 -6.64 -0.29 -7.33
C PHE A 26 -7.04 -1.20 -6.16
N ALA A 27 -8.14 -0.89 -5.47
CA ALA A 27 -8.59 -1.67 -4.32
C ALA A 27 -8.89 -3.13 -4.70
N TYR A 28 -9.53 -3.34 -5.85
CA TYR A 28 -9.75 -4.69 -6.39
C TYR A 28 -8.43 -5.42 -6.67
N TYR A 29 -7.49 -4.79 -7.38
CA TYR A 29 -6.20 -5.40 -7.68
C TYR A 29 -5.37 -5.68 -6.41
N ALA A 30 -5.41 -4.78 -5.42
CA ALA A 30 -4.77 -4.96 -4.13
C ALA A 30 -5.34 -6.17 -3.39
N PHE A 31 -6.67 -6.26 -3.31
CA PHE A 31 -7.36 -7.38 -2.67
C PHE A 31 -7.03 -8.71 -3.32
N VAL A 32 -7.12 -8.81 -4.65
CA VAL A 32 -6.82 -10.03 -5.41
C VAL A 32 -5.34 -10.42 -5.27
N SER A 33 -4.44 -9.45 -5.13
CA SER A 33 -3.00 -9.70 -5.00
C SER A 33 -2.57 -10.11 -3.59
N LEU A 34 -3.44 -10.01 -2.58
CA LEU A 34 -3.09 -10.34 -1.19
C LEU A 34 -2.62 -11.79 -1.02
N PHE A 35 -3.40 -12.76 -1.49
CA PHE A 35 -3.06 -14.17 -1.35
C PHE A 35 -1.69 -14.49 -1.98
N PRO A 36 -1.42 -14.10 -3.24
CA PRO A 36 -0.09 -14.25 -3.84
C PRO A 36 1.02 -13.53 -3.08
N LEU A 37 0.78 -12.32 -2.59
CA LEU A 37 1.80 -11.56 -1.86
C LEU A 37 2.14 -12.21 -0.52
N VAL A 38 1.15 -12.75 0.20
CA VAL A 38 1.36 -13.50 1.44
C VAL A 38 2.18 -14.76 1.16
N LEU A 39 1.82 -15.53 0.13
CA LEU A 39 2.58 -16.73 -0.26
C LEU A 39 4.02 -16.39 -0.69
N LEU A 40 4.22 -15.29 -1.42
CA LEU A 40 5.55 -14.83 -1.80
C LEU A 40 6.35 -14.41 -0.56
N ALA A 41 5.75 -13.69 0.37
CA ALA A 41 6.37 -13.29 1.63
C ALA A 41 6.77 -14.51 2.47
N LEU A 42 5.93 -15.55 2.51
CA LEU A 42 6.26 -16.83 3.15
C LEU A 42 7.46 -17.49 2.47
N ALA A 43 7.42 -17.66 1.15
CA ALA A 43 8.49 -18.31 0.42
C ALA A 43 9.85 -17.60 0.58
N VAL A 44 9.87 -16.27 0.47
CA VAL A 44 11.07 -15.46 0.69
C VAL A 44 11.50 -15.53 2.16
N GLY A 45 10.55 -15.48 3.08
CA GLY A 45 10.78 -15.59 4.50
C GLY A 45 11.46 -16.88 4.91
N THR A 46 10.93 -18.02 4.45
CA THR A 46 11.52 -19.34 4.69
C THR A 46 12.92 -19.46 4.08
N PHE A 47 13.14 -18.85 2.89
CA PHE A 47 14.44 -18.86 2.23
C PHE A 47 15.50 -18.05 2.99
N VAL A 48 15.15 -16.87 3.52
CA VAL A 48 16.09 -15.96 4.19
C VAL A 48 16.26 -16.27 5.68
N GLY A 49 15.17 -16.60 6.39
CA GLY A 49 15.12 -16.74 7.85
C GLY A 49 15.02 -18.18 8.35
N GLY A 50 15.01 -19.17 7.47
CA GLY A 50 14.90 -20.58 7.84
C GLY A 50 13.55 -20.95 8.47
N GLN A 51 13.52 -22.09 9.18
CA GLN A 51 12.28 -22.68 9.68
C GLN A 51 11.60 -21.83 10.78
N GLU A 52 12.36 -21.09 11.60
CA GLU A 52 11.80 -20.24 12.67
C GLU A 52 10.95 -19.09 12.11
N PHE A 53 11.42 -18.41 11.07
CA PHE A 53 10.66 -17.33 10.43
C PHE A 53 9.41 -17.86 9.71
N SER A 54 9.52 -19.06 9.12
CA SER A 54 8.38 -19.77 8.54
C SER A 54 7.31 -20.07 9.59
N ASN A 55 7.70 -20.56 10.77
CA ASN A 55 6.78 -20.86 11.86
C ASN A 55 6.11 -19.58 12.41
N MET A 56 6.87 -18.49 12.57
CA MET A 56 6.32 -17.20 13.01
C MET A 56 5.28 -16.65 12.03
N LEU A 57 5.52 -16.79 10.72
CA LEU A 57 4.57 -16.33 9.70
C LEU A 57 3.36 -17.25 9.55
N ILE A 58 3.53 -18.57 9.68
CA ILE A 58 2.40 -19.52 9.69
C ILE A 58 1.52 -19.25 10.92
N ASP A 59 2.12 -19.01 12.09
CA ASP A 59 1.37 -18.69 13.32
C ASP A 59 0.67 -17.32 13.23
N ALA A 60 1.25 -16.36 12.52
CA ALA A 60 0.58 -15.10 12.19
C ALA A 60 -0.57 -15.33 11.19
N ALA A 61 -0.38 -16.14 10.15
CA ALA A 61 -1.38 -16.40 9.11
C ALA A 61 -2.54 -17.26 9.61
N SER A 62 -2.29 -18.28 10.44
CA SER A 62 -3.31 -19.18 10.99
C SER A 62 -4.32 -18.45 11.88
N ARG A 63 -3.94 -17.31 12.47
CA ARG A 63 -4.85 -16.43 13.23
C ARG A 63 -5.87 -15.70 12.35
N PHE A 64 -5.65 -15.64 11.05
CA PHE A 64 -6.51 -14.92 10.09
C PHE A 64 -7.11 -15.83 9.01
N LEU A 65 -6.60 -17.05 8.83
CA LEU A 65 -7.10 -18.02 7.86
C LEU A 65 -8.17 -18.91 8.51
N SER A 66 -9.21 -19.26 7.75
CA SER A 66 -10.08 -20.38 8.14
C SER A 66 -9.32 -21.71 8.05
N ASP A 67 -9.86 -22.78 8.63
CA ASP A 67 -9.27 -24.13 8.54
C ASP A 67 -8.98 -24.53 7.09
N GLU A 68 -9.85 -24.14 6.14
CA GLU A 68 -9.62 -24.38 4.70
C GLU A 68 -8.45 -23.54 4.16
N GLY A 69 -8.35 -22.26 4.54
CA GLY A 69 -7.25 -21.37 4.15
C GLY A 69 -5.90 -21.85 4.68
N ALA A 70 -5.87 -22.33 5.93
CA ALA A 70 -4.69 -22.94 6.54
C ALA A 70 -4.30 -24.24 5.82
N THR A 71 -5.27 -25.07 5.43
CA THR A 71 -5.02 -26.30 4.67
C THR A 71 -4.46 -26.01 3.27
N VAL A 72 -4.97 -24.97 2.58
CA VAL A 72 -4.42 -24.53 1.28
C VAL A 72 -3.00 -24.00 1.44
N LEU A 73 -2.74 -23.23 2.50
CA LEU A 73 -1.42 -22.72 2.82
C LEU A 73 -0.43 -23.86 3.08
N ASP A 74 -0.78 -24.80 3.95
CA ASP A 74 0.04 -25.95 4.31
C ASP A 74 0.33 -26.84 3.09
N ARG A 75 -0.68 -27.13 2.25
CA ARG A 75 -0.48 -27.83 0.98
C ARG A 75 0.43 -27.08 0.02
N THR A 76 0.35 -25.75 -0.03
CA THR A 76 1.21 -24.94 -0.91
C THR A 76 2.67 -24.95 -0.42
N LEU A 77 2.88 -24.87 0.89
CA LEU A 77 4.20 -24.94 1.51
C LEU A 77 4.82 -26.34 1.39
N GLN A 78 4.05 -27.40 1.61
CA GLN A 78 4.50 -28.79 1.47
C GLN A 78 4.72 -29.21 0.00
N ASN A 79 3.95 -28.66 -0.94
CA ASN A 79 4.20 -28.90 -2.37
C ASN A 79 5.45 -28.16 -2.88
N THR A 80 5.90 -27.10 -2.19
CA THR A 80 7.12 -26.37 -2.55
C THR A 80 8.39 -27.18 -2.24
N SER A 81 8.34 -28.08 -1.26
CA SER A 81 9.46 -28.95 -0.84
C SER A 81 9.61 -30.25 -1.66
N GLY A 82 8.70 -30.55 -2.59
CA GLY A 82 8.63 -31.89 -3.22
C GLY A 82 9.12 -32.04 -4.67
N THR A 83 9.05 -31.03 -5.54
CA THR A 83 9.52 -31.14 -6.95
C THR A 83 9.91 -29.80 -7.54
N ALA A 84 11.15 -29.69 -8.05
CA ALA A 84 11.70 -28.45 -8.61
C ALA A 84 10.82 -27.80 -9.71
N GLY A 85 10.01 -28.59 -10.44
CA GLY A 85 9.10 -28.09 -11.49
C GLY A 85 7.81 -27.44 -10.96
N ALA A 86 7.24 -27.95 -9.86
CA ALA A 86 6.06 -27.35 -9.23
C ALA A 86 6.40 -26.02 -8.54
N SER A 87 7.64 -25.88 -8.04
CA SER A 87 8.16 -24.66 -7.43
C SER A 87 8.28 -23.51 -8.43
N VAL A 88 8.78 -23.76 -9.66
CA VAL A 88 8.96 -22.70 -10.67
C VAL A 88 7.62 -22.15 -11.17
N VAL A 89 6.65 -23.02 -11.49
CA VAL A 89 5.32 -22.58 -11.94
C VAL A 89 4.61 -21.78 -10.85
N SER A 90 4.72 -22.22 -9.59
CA SER A 90 4.15 -21.50 -8.44
C SER A 90 4.82 -20.14 -8.25
N ILE A 91 6.15 -20.06 -8.34
CA ILE A 91 6.89 -18.78 -8.29
C ILE A 91 6.46 -17.85 -9.42
N VAL A 92 6.29 -18.35 -10.64
CA VAL A 92 5.84 -17.55 -11.78
C VAL A 92 4.42 -17.01 -11.56
N ILE A 93 3.49 -17.83 -11.08
CA ILE A 93 2.11 -17.40 -10.77
C ILE A 93 2.09 -16.38 -9.64
N LEU A 94 2.91 -16.57 -8.61
CA LEU A 94 3.05 -15.64 -7.48
C LEU A 94 3.62 -14.30 -7.92
N LEU A 95 4.71 -14.33 -8.69
CA LEU A 95 5.31 -13.13 -9.26
C LEU A 95 4.33 -12.41 -10.20
N TRP A 96 3.68 -13.14 -11.11
CA TRP A 96 2.68 -12.58 -12.01
C TRP A 96 1.55 -11.89 -11.26
N SER A 97 1.04 -12.52 -10.22
CA SER A 97 -0.09 -11.98 -9.46
C SER A 97 0.33 -10.78 -8.60
N SER A 98 1.54 -10.81 -8.03
CA SER A 98 2.14 -9.66 -7.32
C SER A 98 2.33 -8.47 -8.26
N LEU A 99 2.72 -8.71 -9.51
CA LEU A 99 2.88 -7.68 -10.53
C LEU A 99 1.57 -6.98 -10.91
N LYS A 100 0.40 -7.63 -10.73
CA LYS A 100 -0.90 -6.99 -11.02
C LYS A 100 -1.19 -5.82 -10.09
N LEU A 101 -0.86 -5.90 -8.80
CA LEU A 101 -1.00 -4.78 -7.87
C LEU A 101 -0.21 -3.56 -8.33
N PHE A 102 1.07 -3.77 -8.65
CA PHE A 102 1.96 -2.70 -9.12
C PHE A 102 1.48 -2.11 -10.44
N ARG A 103 1.09 -2.97 -11.38
CA ARG A 103 0.55 -2.52 -12.66
C ARG A 103 -0.70 -1.67 -12.49
N GLY A 104 -1.61 -2.05 -11.58
CA GLY A 104 -2.80 -1.25 -11.27
C GLY A 104 -2.46 0.14 -10.73
N LEU A 105 -1.49 0.24 -9.82
CA LEU A 105 -1.00 1.53 -9.31
C LEU A 105 -0.30 2.36 -10.39
N VAL A 106 0.58 1.75 -11.18
CA VAL A 106 1.30 2.44 -12.27
C VAL A 106 0.31 3.00 -13.28
N ILE A 107 -0.66 2.19 -13.75
CA ILE A 107 -1.71 2.65 -14.67
C ILE A 107 -2.52 3.79 -14.06
N ALA A 108 -2.86 3.71 -12.77
CA ALA A 108 -3.60 4.78 -12.11
C ALA A 108 -2.80 6.09 -12.04
N PHE A 109 -1.47 6.03 -11.83
CA PHE A 109 -0.59 7.19 -11.91
C PHE A 109 -0.47 7.69 -13.36
N GLU A 110 -0.32 6.81 -14.35
CA GLU A 110 -0.30 7.18 -15.77
C GLU A 110 -1.56 7.93 -16.19
N GLU A 111 -2.73 7.46 -15.74
CA GLU A 111 -4.02 8.13 -15.96
C GLU A 111 -4.13 9.46 -15.21
N VAL A 112 -3.64 9.56 -13.97
CA VAL A 112 -3.63 10.86 -13.25
C VAL A 112 -2.75 11.88 -13.97
N TYR A 113 -1.58 11.47 -14.44
CA TYR A 113 -0.61 12.34 -15.13
C TYR A 113 -0.87 12.47 -16.64
N GLN A 114 -1.83 11.72 -17.19
CA GLN A 114 -2.12 11.61 -18.63
C GLN A 114 -0.84 11.44 -19.48
N THR A 115 0.09 10.63 -18.98
CA THR A 115 1.36 10.36 -19.64
C THR A 115 1.55 8.86 -19.64
N PHE A 116 1.76 8.29 -20.84
CA PHE A 116 1.81 6.84 -21.07
C PHE A 116 3.17 6.49 -21.68
N PRO A 117 4.23 6.33 -20.86
CA PRO A 117 5.56 6.01 -21.35
C PRO A 117 5.55 4.63 -22.01
N ASP A 118 6.12 4.52 -23.21
CA ASP A 118 6.37 3.23 -23.85
C ASP A 118 7.63 2.59 -23.24
N VAL A 119 7.54 2.26 -21.94
CA VAL A 119 8.59 1.56 -21.22
C VAL A 119 8.31 0.06 -21.25
N GLY A 120 9.31 -0.71 -21.71
CA GLY A 120 9.21 -2.16 -21.74
C GLY A 120 8.89 -2.75 -20.35
N ILE A 121 8.25 -3.92 -20.34
CA ILE A 121 7.78 -4.63 -19.13
C ILE A 121 8.87 -4.72 -18.05
N VAL A 122 10.13 -4.90 -18.45
CA VAL A 122 11.27 -5.02 -17.52
C VAL A 122 11.46 -3.75 -16.66
N GLU A 123 11.32 -2.57 -17.25
CA GLU A 123 11.50 -1.31 -16.51
C GLU A 123 10.32 -1.04 -15.56
N GLN A 124 9.09 -1.40 -15.97
CA GLN A 124 7.92 -1.36 -15.10
C GLN A 124 8.09 -2.27 -13.89
N VAL A 125 8.59 -3.50 -14.11
CA VAL A 125 8.87 -4.47 -13.04
C VAL A 125 9.94 -3.94 -12.09
N LYS A 126 11.03 -3.34 -12.60
CA LYS A 126 12.09 -2.75 -11.77
C LYS A 126 11.56 -1.62 -10.89
N LYS A 127 10.80 -0.69 -11.45
CA LYS A 127 10.17 0.40 -10.69
C LYS A 127 9.22 -0.16 -9.63
N GLY A 128 8.36 -1.11 -10.00
CA GLY A 128 7.46 -1.79 -9.08
C GLY A 128 8.19 -2.48 -7.92
N LEU A 129 9.27 -3.21 -8.19
CA LEU A 129 10.10 -3.84 -7.17
C LEU A 129 10.79 -2.83 -6.27
N ALA A 130 11.38 -1.77 -6.83
CA ALA A 130 12.01 -0.71 -6.04
C ALA A 130 11.01 -0.04 -5.10
N THR A 131 9.80 0.23 -5.61
CA THR A 131 8.69 0.75 -4.82
C THR A 131 8.24 -0.23 -3.74
N LEU A 132 8.10 -1.53 -4.05
CA LEU A 132 7.75 -2.56 -3.07
C LEU A 132 8.78 -2.61 -1.94
N VAL A 133 10.06 -2.66 -2.28
CA VAL A 133 11.15 -2.68 -1.30
C VAL A 133 11.09 -1.42 -0.43
N ALA A 134 10.89 -0.25 -1.02
CA ALA A 134 10.79 1.00 -0.27
C ALA A 134 9.58 1.01 0.68
N VAL A 135 8.42 0.49 0.26
CA VAL A 135 7.23 0.34 1.12
C VAL A 135 7.50 -0.65 2.24
N VAL A 136 8.08 -1.82 1.94
CA VAL A 136 8.42 -2.84 2.96
C VAL A 136 9.40 -2.29 3.99
N LEU A 137 10.46 -1.61 3.55
CA LEU A 137 11.42 -0.96 4.45
C LEU A 137 10.77 0.16 5.27
N GLY A 138 9.88 0.95 4.65
CA GLY A 138 9.15 1.98 5.36
C GLY A 138 8.20 1.43 6.42
N VAL A 139 7.48 0.34 6.12
CA VAL A 139 6.62 -0.37 7.08
C VAL A 139 7.46 -0.99 8.19
N ALA A 140 8.58 -1.64 7.87
CA ALA A 140 9.48 -2.19 8.88
C ALA A 140 10.02 -1.08 9.81
N LEU A 141 10.44 0.05 9.25
CA LEU A 141 10.87 1.21 10.03
C LEU A 141 9.74 1.74 10.91
N MET A 142 8.52 1.83 10.39
CA MET A 142 7.33 2.26 11.14
C MET A 142 7.03 1.34 12.33
N VAL A 143 7.15 0.02 12.14
CA VAL A 143 7.01 -0.97 13.21
C VAL A 143 8.12 -0.80 14.26
N VAL A 144 9.38 -0.67 13.85
CA VAL A 144 10.51 -0.43 14.76
C VAL A 144 10.29 0.85 15.56
N VAL A 145 9.97 1.97 14.90
CA VAL A 145 9.68 3.24 15.56
C VAL A 145 8.49 3.10 16.52
N GLY A 146 7.41 2.46 16.10
CA GLY A 146 6.24 2.21 16.94
C GLY A 146 6.55 1.38 18.18
N THR A 147 7.34 0.31 18.04
CA THR A 147 7.74 -0.55 19.18
C THR A 147 8.68 0.17 20.15
N VAL A 148 9.65 0.95 19.64
CA VAL A 148 10.57 1.74 20.47
C VAL A 148 9.81 2.81 21.24
N LEU A 149 8.94 3.57 20.55
CA LEU A 149 8.15 4.65 21.18
C LEU A 149 7.04 4.13 22.11
N GLY A 150 6.53 2.92 21.85
CA GLY A 150 5.55 2.24 22.70
C GLY A 150 6.15 1.50 23.90
N SER A 151 7.49 1.44 24.01
CA SER A 151 8.16 0.79 25.14
C SER A 151 7.99 1.61 26.44
N SER A 152 7.83 0.90 27.56
CA SER A 152 7.62 1.50 28.89
C SER A 152 8.74 2.47 29.29
N LEU A 153 9.97 2.21 28.82
CA LEU A 153 11.15 3.06 29.02
C LEU A 153 11.02 4.46 28.40
N VAL A 154 10.33 4.57 27.26
CA VAL A 154 10.17 5.83 26.54
C VAL A 154 8.94 6.58 27.04
N THR A 155 7.84 5.90 27.38
CA THR A 155 6.59 6.53 27.87
C THR A 155 6.72 7.33 29.17
N SER A 156 7.81 7.20 29.93
CA SER A 156 8.06 7.97 31.15
C SER A 156 8.56 9.40 30.90
N ILE A 157 8.90 9.75 29.67
CA ILE A 157 9.40 11.08 29.30
C ILE A 157 8.21 11.98 28.91
N PRO A 158 8.03 13.17 29.53
CA PRO A 158 7.02 14.12 29.07
C PRO A 158 7.28 14.48 27.59
N PHE A 159 6.22 14.70 26.80
CA PHE A 159 6.22 14.92 25.33
C PHE A 159 6.26 13.67 24.42
N VAL A 160 6.34 12.45 24.95
CA VAL A 160 6.37 11.22 24.13
C VAL A 160 5.10 11.00 23.31
N GLY A 161 3.93 11.44 23.78
CA GLY A 161 2.70 11.39 22.97
C GLY A 161 2.78 12.27 21.71
N ALA A 162 3.39 13.46 21.82
CA ALA A 162 3.61 14.35 20.67
C ALA A 162 4.73 13.83 19.74
N ILE A 163 5.77 13.21 20.30
CA ILE A 163 6.86 12.56 19.56
C ILE A 163 6.39 11.27 18.86
N ALA A 164 5.49 10.50 19.47
CA ALA A 164 4.87 9.32 18.87
C ALA A 164 3.96 9.71 17.69
N SER A 165 3.22 10.80 17.84
CA SER A 165 2.38 11.36 16.77
C SER A 165 3.21 11.92 15.60
N SER A 166 4.32 12.60 15.89
CA SER A 166 5.22 13.12 14.86
C SER A 166 6.10 12.04 14.23
N GLY A 167 6.53 11.03 14.99
CA GLY A 167 7.25 9.86 14.52
C GLY A 167 6.41 9.00 13.57
N LEU A 168 5.11 8.85 13.86
CA LEU A 168 4.15 8.18 12.98
C LEU A 168 4.01 8.92 11.64
N LEU A 169 3.87 10.25 11.68
CA LEU A 169 3.79 11.06 10.46
C LEU A 169 5.08 11.00 9.65
N LEU A 170 6.24 11.09 10.29
CA LEU A 170 7.55 10.94 9.63
C LEU A 170 7.72 9.55 9.02
N GLY A 171 7.28 8.50 9.71
CA GLY A 171 7.25 7.14 9.18
C GLY A 171 6.36 7.03 7.93
N LEU A 172 5.16 7.61 7.97
CA LEU A 172 4.26 7.64 6.81
C LEU A 172 4.84 8.43 5.63
N VAL A 173 5.52 9.56 5.89
CA VAL A 173 6.24 10.30 4.86
C VAL A 173 7.32 9.44 4.23
N PHE A 174 8.09 8.71 5.04
CA PHE A 174 9.13 7.81 4.55
C PHE A 174 8.55 6.64 3.72
N VAL A 175 7.37 6.11 4.09
CA VAL A 175 6.65 5.06 3.35
C VAL A 175 6.10 5.59 2.02
N PHE A 176 5.51 6.78 2.00
CA PHE A 176 4.78 7.30 0.84
C PHE A 176 5.67 8.08 -0.14
N LEU A 177 6.76 8.70 0.30
CA LEU A 177 7.63 9.49 -0.57
C LEU A 177 8.15 8.69 -1.78
N PRO A 178 8.60 7.43 -1.63
CA PRO A 178 9.01 6.61 -2.76
C PRO A 178 7.90 6.38 -3.80
N LEU A 179 6.64 6.27 -3.37
CA LEU A 179 5.50 6.14 -4.30
C LEU A 179 5.40 7.36 -5.19
N TYR A 180 5.46 8.56 -4.60
CA TYR A 180 5.35 9.82 -5.34
C TYR A 180 6.61 10.23 -6.09
N TYR A 181 7.75 9.60 -5.81
CA TYR A 181 8.99 9.85 -6.53
C TYR A 181 9.21 8.88 -7.69
N VAL A 182 8.80 7.60 -7.55
CA VAL A 182 9.11 6.53 -8.51
C VAL A 182 7.96 6.21 -9.46
N LEU A 183 6.71 6.21 -8.96
CA LEU A 183 5.55 5.77 -9.74
C LEU A 183 5.09 6.77 -10.81
N PRO A 184 5.18 8.10 -10.63
CA PRO A 184 4.81 9.02 -11.69
C PRO A 184 5.54 8.71 -13.00
N PRO A 185 4.85 8.75 -14.15
CA PRO A 185 5.44 8.52 -15.47
C PRO A 185 6.39 9.64 -15.92
N VAL A 186 6.55 10.68 -15.09
CA VAL A 186 7.35 11.87 -15.33
C VAL A 186 8.45 11.98 -14.27
N LYS A 187 9.58 12.61 -14.61
CA LYS A 187 10.65 12.84 -13.64
C LYS A 187 10.16 13.78 -12.54
N MET A 188 10.16 13.30 -11.30
CA MET A 188 9.82 14.08 -10.10
C MET A 188 11.08 14.44 -9.33
N SER A 189 11.18 15.67 -8.86
CA SER A 189 12.11 16.04 -7.80
C SER A 189 11.49 15.76 -6.43
N LEU A 190 12.32 15.64 -5.39
CA LEU A 190 11.82 15.45 -4.02
C LEU A 190 10.90 16.58 -3.56
N ARG A 191 11.14 17.81 -4.02
CA ARG A 191 10.31 18.97 -3.69
C ARG A 191 8.92 18.89 -4.33
N GLU A 192 8.82 18.34 -5.53
CA GLU A 192 7.56 18.13 -6.23
C GLU A 192 6.78 16.94 -5.68
N ALA A 193 7.47 15.91 -5.14
CA ALA A 193 6.82 14.73 -4.57
C ALA A 193 6.26 14.96 -3.15
N LEU A 194 6.85 15.89 -2.40
CA LEU A 194 6.59 16.09 -0.97
C LEU A 194 5.16 16.56 -0.63
N PRO A 195 4.51 17.49 -1.37
CA PRO A 195 3.17 17.98 -1.04
C PRO A 195 2.12 16.86 -0.98
N GLY A 196 2.10 16.00 -1.99
CA GLY A 196 1.23 14.82 -2.11
C GLY A 196 1.61 13.73 -1.12
N THR A 197 2.89 13.60 -0.79
CA THR A 197 3.37 12.72 0.29
C THR A 197 2.78 13.14 1.65
N LEU A 198 2.83 14.43 1.97
CA LEU A 198 2.27 14.97 3.20
C LEU A 198 0.74 14.86 3.21
N PHE A 199 0.08 15.14 2.09
CA PHE A 199 -1.35 14.92 1.94
C PHE A 199 -1.73 13.47 2.22
N ALA A 200 -1.00 12.51 1.64
CA ALA A 200 -1.26 11.09 1.84
C ALA A 200 -0.99 10.65 3.27
N ALA A 201 0.09 11.11 3.89
CA ALA A 201 0.40 10.82 5.28
C ALA A 201 -0.70 11.33 6.22
N LEU A 202 -1.18 12.56 6.04
CA LEU A 202 -2.27 13.12 6.84
C LEU A 202 -3.60 12.41 6.55
N GLY A 203 -3.93 12.18 5.28
CA GLY A 203 -5.12 11.44 4.87
C GLY A 203 -5.13 10.02 5.45
N TRP A 204 -3.98 9.37 5.54
CA TRP A 204 -3.83 8.06 6.15
C TRP A 204 -4.18 8.06 7.64
N LEU A 205 -3.72 9.06 8.38
CA LEU A 205 -4.07 9.22 9.80
C LEU A 205 -5.59 9.42 9.98
N VAL A 206 -6.20 10.23 9.11
CA VAL A 206 -7.65 10.45 9.10
C VAL A 206 -8.39 9.15 8.77
N LEU A 207 -7.91 8.41 7.75
CA LEU A 207 -8.48 7.11 7.38
C LEU A 207 -8.39 6.13 8.55
N GLN A 208 -7.24 6.02 9.20
CA GLN A 208 -7.05 5.14 10.35
C GLN A 208 -8.03 5.47 11.49
N ALA A 209 -8.14 6.75 11.86
CA ALA A 209 -9.05 7.18 12.91
C ALA A 209 -10.52 6.93 12.55
N GLY A 210 -10.91 7.26 11.31
CA GLY A 210 -12.26 7.03 10.81
C GLY A 210 -12.61 5.54 10.76
N PHE A 211 -11.65 4.70 10.39
CA PHE A 211 -11.86 3.26 10.33
C PHE A 211 -11.93 2.61 11.71
N GLN A 212 -11.12 3.06 12.67
CA GLN A 212 -11.23 2.64 14.07
C GLN A 212 -12.60 2.99 14.65
N TYR A 213 -13.10 4.19 14.38
CA TYR A 213 -14.45 4.60 14.78
C TYR A 213 -15.53 3.73 14.15
N PHE A 214 -15.44 3.47 12.84
CA PHE A 214 -16.37 2.61 12.11
C PHE A 214 -16.40 1.17 12.68
N LEU A 215 -15.22 0.58 12.94
CA LEU A 215 -15.11 -0.75 13.53
C LEU A 215 -15.67 -0.83 14.95
N GLY A 216 -15.55 0.23 15.75
CA GLY A 216 -16.17 0.31 17.08
C GLY A 216 -17.69 0.18 17.06
N GLY A 217 -18.33 0.49 15.93
CA GLY A 217 -19.77 0.28 15.70
C GLY A 217 -20.14 -1.01 14.94
N SER A 218 -19.16 -1.70 14.35
CA SER A 218 -19.39 -2.81 13.39
C SER A 218 -20.24 -3.96 13.92
N GLY A 219 -20.14 -4.28 15.22
CA GLY A 219 -20.95 -5.31 15.87
C GLY A 219 -22.46 -5.04 15.85
N LYS A 220 -22.87 -3.78 15.65
CA LYS A 220 -24.29 -3.38 15.54
C LYS A 220 -24.88 -3.60 14.14
N TYR A 221 -24.03 -3.79 13.13
CA TYR A 221 -24.44 -3.84 11.72
C TYR A 221 -24.41 -5.27 11.13
N GLY A 222 -24.20 -6.30 11.95
CA GLY A 222 -24.14 -7.69 11.47
C GLY A 222 -22.96 -7.98 10.54
N LEU A 223 -21.90 -7.16 10.60
CA LEU A 223 -20.69 -7.30 9.78
C LEU A 223 -19.71 -8.38 10.29
N THR A 224 -20.18 -9.30 11.13
CA THR A 224 -19.36 -10.30 11.83
C THR A 224 -19.00 -11.53 10.99
N GLY A 225 -19.62 -11.71 9.82
CA GLY A 225 -19.27 -12.78 8.88
C GLY A 225 -18.12 -12.42 7.93
N ILE A 226 -17.59 -13.42 7.24
CA ILE A 226 -16.46 -13.25 6.29
C ILE A 226 -16.76 -12.24 5.17
N LEU A 227 -18.02 -12.16 4.71
CA LEU A 227 -18.45 -11.14 3.75
C LEU A 227 -18.35 -9.73 4.32
N GLY A 228 -18.66 -9.54 5.60
CA GLY A 228 -18.50 -8.27 6.29
C GLY A 228 -17.03 -7.85 6.34
N VAL A 229 -16.14 -8.77 6.72
CA VAL A 229 -14.69 -8.52 6.72
C VAL A 229 -14.19 -8.10 5.33
N ILE A 230 -14.60 -8.80 4.28
CA ILE A 230 -14.19 -8.50 2.89
C ILE A 230 -14.69 -7.11 2.47
N ILE A 231 -15.96 -6.79 2.70
CA ILE A 231 -16.54 -5.49 2.32
C ILE A 231 -15.85 -4.35 3.06
N VAL A 232 -15.66 -4.50 4.37
CA VAL A 232 -14.99 -3.52 5.23
C VAL A 232 -13.56 -3.31 4.74
N PHE A 233 -12.81 -4.39 4.52
CA PHE A 233 -11.44 -4.30 4.04
C PHE A 233 -11.31 -3.70 2.63
N LEU A 234 -12.20 -4.05 1.69
CA LEU A 234 -12.25 -3.42 0.36
C LEU A 234 -12.57 -1.92 0.46
N THR A 235 -13.46 -1.53 1.37
CA THR A 235 -13.79 -0.13 1.62
C THR A 235 -12.57 0.64 2.14
N TRP A 236 -11.80 0.02 3.04
CA TRP A 236 -10.54 0.59 3.52
C TRP A 236 -9.53 0.79 2.38
N LEU A 237 -9.32 -0.24 1.55
CA LEU A 237 -8.43 -0.17 0.38
C LEU A 237 -8.88 0.88 -0.63
N TYR A 238 -10.19 1.03 -0.84
CA TYR A 238 -10.76 2.06 -1.70
C TYR A 238 -10.38 3.46 -1.22
N PHE A 239 -10.62 3.77 0.05
CA PHE A 239 -10.27 5.10 0.59
C PHE A 239 -8.76 5.32 0.63
N ALA A 240 -7.96 4.29 0.91
CA ALA A 240 -6.51 4.34 0.79
C ALA A 240 -6.10 4.71 -0.65
N GLY A 241 -6.68 4.07 -1.66
CA GLY A 241 -6.48 4.39 -3.07
C GLY A 241 -6.86 5.83 -3.41
N VAL A 242 -8.01 6.32 -2.91
CA VAL A 242 -8.43 7.71 -3.10
C VAL A 242 -7.41 8.68 -2.53
N ILE A 243 -6.94 8.46 -1.29
CA ILE A 243 -5.94 9.32 -0.65
C ILE A 243 -4.64 9.35 -1.46
N LEU A 244 -4.17 8.19 -1.93
CA LEU A 244 -2.95 8.10 -2.72
C LEU A 244 -3.07 8.81 -4.07
N LEU A 245 -4.17 8.60 -4.79
CA LEU A 245 -4.34 9.20 -6.12
C LEU A 245 -4.65 10.69 -6.05
N VAL A 246 -5.39 11.16 -5.04
CA VAL A 246 -5.56 12.59 -4.80
C VAL A 246 -4.23 13.24 -4.42
N GLY A 247 -3.37 12.57 -3.64
CA GLY A 247 -2.01 13.05 -3.40
C GLY A 247 -1.19 13.19 -4.68
N ALA A 248 -1.39 12.30 -5.66
CA ALA A 248 -0.74 12.40 -6.96
C ALA A 248 -1.25 13.63 -7.74
N VAL A 249 -2.56 13.91 -7.70
CA VAL A 249 -3.14 15.13 -8.28
C VAL A 249 -2.61 16.38 -7.58
N VAL A 250 -2.45 16.37 -6.25
CA VAL A 250 -1.85 17.48 -5.50
C VAL A 250 -0.44 17.77 -6.03
N ASN A 251 0.40 16.75 -6.23
CA ASN A 251 1.73 16.93 -6.81
C ASN A 251 1.67 17.48 -8.24
N LEU A 252 0.77 16.96 -9.07
CA LEU A 252 0.56 17.43 -10.45
C LEU A 252 0.23 18.93 -10.49
N VAL A 253 -0.68 19.38 -9.63
CA VAL A 253 -1.12 20.78 -9.55
C VAL A 253 -0.04 21.68 -8.95
N VAL A 254 0.61 21.26 -7.86
CA VAL A 254 1.63 22.08 -7.18
C VAL A 254 2.90 22.21 -8.04
N ALA A 255 3.23 21.20 -8.84
CA ALA A 255 4.33 21.27 -9.79
C ALA A 255 4.00 22.07 -11.07
N ASP A 256 2.81 22.68 -11.17
CA ASP A 256 2.29 23.37 -12.37
C ASP A 256 2.33 22.50 -13.64
N ARG A 257 2.18 21.18 -13.48
CA ARG A 257 2.21 20.21 -14.59
C ARG A 257 0.83 19.92 -15.17
N SER A 258 -0.22 20.52 -14.63
CA SER A 258 -1.59 20.41 -15.14
C SER A 258 -1.80 21.08 -16.50
N ALA A 259 -1.00 22.10 -16.85
CA ALA A 259 -1.13 22.83 -18.11
C ALA A 259 -0.33 22.23 -19.28
N ALA A 260 0.60 21.30 -19.01
CA ALA A 260 1.50 20.73 -20.02
C ALA A 260 0.91 19.51 -20.77
N THR A 261 -0.33 19.11 -20.44
CA THR A 261 -0.97 17.88 -20.94
C THR A 261 -2.24 18.14 -21.77
N VAL A 262 -2.43 19.37 -22.26
CA VAL A 262 -3.45 19.72 -23.27
C VAL A 262 -2.85 19.73 -24.66
#